data_AF-A0A837I9Y1-F1
#
_entry.id   AF-A0A837I9Y1-F1
#
_cell.length_a   1.000
_cell.length_b   1.000
_cell.length_c   1.000
_cell.angle_alpha   90.00
_cell.angle_beta   90.00
_cell.angle_gamma   90.00
#
_symmetry.space_group_name_H-M   'P 1'
#
loop_
_entity.id
_entity.type
_entity.pdbx_description
1 polymer ?
#
loop_
_entity_poly.entity_id
_entity_poly.type
_entity_poly.pdbx_seq_one_letter_code
_entity_poly.pdbx_strand_id
1 'polypeptide(L)'
;MKKTIGSVVSFFVISTIFLPMHMSAQVGIPCNGPDCGFDDLIMLVNNVIKFLIFAVAVPLAALRFMYAGALLILNPKKEEAKTKATGIFWGVGVGFAVMLGAYVVILPF
;
A
#
# COMPACT_ATOMS: atom_id res chain seq x y z
N MET A 1 -17.77 19.42 -3.66
CA MET A 1 -17.07 18.54 -2.69
C MET A 1 -16.11 17.51 -3.34
N LYS A 2 -15.94 17.46 -4.67
CA LYS A 2 -14.93 16.60 -5.33
C LYS A 2 -13.48 17.11 -5.18
N LYS A 3 -13.32 18.44 -5.03
CA LYS A 3 -12.04 19.16 -4.95
C LYS A 3 -11.33 18.97 -3.60
N THR A 4 -12.07 18.82 -2.50
CA THR A 4 -11.49 18.63 -1.16
C THR A 4 -10.88 17.24 -0.99
N ILE A 5 -11.57 16.15 -1.37
CA ILE A 5 -11.03 14.78 -1.34
C ILE A 5 -9.80 14.63 -2.28
N GLY A 6 -9.82 15.25 -3.46
CA GLY A 6 -8.65 15.29 -4.34
C GLY A 6 -7.47 16.05 -3.72
N SER A 7 -7.74 17.14 -3.00
CA SER A 7 -6.70 17.93 -2.33
C SER A 7 -6.14 17.24 -1.09
N VAL A 8 -6.93 16.47 -0.32
CA VAL A 8 -6.43 15.71 0.85
C VAL A 8 -5.67 14.47 0.40
N VAL A 9 -6.13 13.77 -0.64
CA VAL A 9 -5.37 12.66 -1.26
C VAL A 9 -4.08 13.20 -1.85
N SER A 10 -4.09 14.34 -2.52
CA SER A 10 -2.87 14.97 -3.04
C SER A 10 -1.91 15.34 -1.90
N PHE A 11 -2.40 15.92 -0.79
CA PHE A 11 -1.55 16.24 0.37
C PHE A 11 -0.98 15.00 1.07
N PHE A 12 -1.78 13.93 1.20
CA PHE A 12 -1.36 12.67 1.82
C PHE A 12 -0.43 11.86 0.90
N VAL A 13 -0.64 11.94 -0.42
CA VAL A 13 0.24 11.36 -1.45
C VAL A 13 1.55 12.15 -1.54
N ILE A 14 1.52 13.48 -1.47
CA ILE A 14 2.72 14.32 -1.41
C ILE A 14 3.48 14.08 -0.10
N SER A 15 2.79 13.91 1.03
CA SER A 15 3.41 13.55 2.32
C SER A 15 4.03 12.15 2.29
N THR A 16 3.38 11.16 1.67
CA THR A 16 3.91 9.79 1.49
C THR A 16 5.01 9.68 0.45
N ILE A 17 5.07 10.58 -0.53
CA ILE A 17 6.18 10.73 -1.50
C ILE A 17 7.36 11.52 -0.89
N PHE A 18 7.12 12.42 0.08
CA PHE A 18 8.19 13.11 0.82
C PHE A 18 8.75 12.31 2.01
N LEU A 19 8.00 11.32 2.53
CA LEU A 19 8.47 10.38 3.55
C LEU A 19 9.73 9.58 3.16
N PRO A 20 9.92 9.07 1.92
CA PRO A 20 11.19 8.44 1.56
C PRO A 20 12.38 9.40 1.60
N MET A 21 12.17 10.73 1.55
CA MET A 21 13.27 11.69 1.76
C MET A 21 13.72 11.75 3.24
N HIS A 22 12.92 11.26 4.19
CA HIS A 22 13.28 11.15 5.62
C HIS A 22 13.72 9.73 6.03
N MET A 23 13.64 8.76 5.11
CA MET A 23 13.99 7.35 5.35
C MET A 23 15.32 6.98 4.70
N SER A 24 16.27 7.92 4.61
CA SER A 24 17.62 7.66 4.10
C SER A 24 18.48 6.77 5.02
N ALA A 25 17.92 6.19 6.10
CA ALA A 25 18.67 5.42 7.08
C ALA A 25 18.18 3.98 7.31
N GLN A 26 17.11 3.49 6.68
CA GLN A 26 16.63 2.12 6.96
C GLN A 26 16.31 1.23 5.75
N VAL A 27 16.37 1.77 4.54
CA VAL A 27 16.68 0.94 3.35
C VAL A 27 18.21 0.92 3.22
N GLY A 28 18.87 0.57 4.32
CA GLY A 28 20.32 0.49 4.40
C GLY A 28 20.80 -0.69 3.58
N ILE A 29 21.78 -0.44 2.73
CA ILE A 29 22.61 -1.48 2.15
C ILE A 29 23.20 -2.25 3.34
N PRO A 30 22.88 -3.53 3.58
CA PRO A 30 23.42 -4.28 4.71
C PRO A 30 24.89 -4.69 4.48
N CYS A 31 25.65 -3.90 3.70
CA CYS A 31 27.05 -4.17 3.44
C CYS A 31 27.93 -3.22 4.24
N ASN A 32 28.92 -3.79 4.93
CA ASN A 32 29.99 -3.05 5.57
C ASN A 32 31.25 -3.16 4.71
N GLY A 33 31.30 -2.40 3.61
CA GLY A 33 32.47 -2.37 2.70
C GLY A 33 32.29 -3.18 1.39
N PRO A 34 33.40 -3.55 0.71
CA PRO A 34 33.40 -4.13 -0.64
C PRO A 34 32.94 -5.60 -0.71
N ASP A 35 32.76 -6.27 0.43
CA ASP A 35 32.24 -7.64 0.51
C ASP A 35 30.70 -7.64 0.62
N CYS A 36 30.00 -7.23 -0.44
CA CYS A 36 28.54 -7.50 -0.55
C CYS A 36 28.35 -8.87 -1.21
N GLY A 37 27.64 -9.77 -0.54
CA GLY A 37 27.18 -11.03 -1.14
C GLY A 37 25.86 -10.86 -1.92
N PHE A 38 25.45 -11.89 -2.66
CA PHE A 38 24.09 -11.94 -3.23
C PHE A 38 23.00 -11.97 -2.14
N ASP A 39 23.34 -12.40 -0.93
CA ASP A 39 22.46 -12.46 0.25
C ASP A 39 22.01 -11.05 0.71
N ASP A 40 22.93 -10.08 0.70
CA ASP A 40 22.66 -8.69 1.07
C ASP A 40 21.71 -8.00 0.09
N LEU A 41 21.76 -8.37 -1.20
CA LEU A 41 20.80 -7.91 -2.20
C LEU A 41 19.38 -8.44 -1.90
N ILE A 42 19.26 -9.70 -1.47
CA ILE A 42 17.98 -10.31 -1.11
C ILE A 42 17.39 -9.61 0.12
N MET A 43 18.21 -9.32 1.13
CA MET A 43 17.79 -8.55 2.31
C MET A 43 17.31 -7.13 1.95
N LEU A 44 18.01 -6.46 1.04
CA LEU A 44 17.61 -5.13 0.57
C LEU A 44 16.23 -5.18 -0.11
N VAL A 45 16.00 -6.17 -0.97
CA VAL A 45 14.71 -6.39 -1.64
C VAL A 45 13.60 -6.66 -0.62
N ASN A 46 13.85 -7.48 0.40
CA ASN A 46 12.85 -7.75 1.44
C ASN A 46 12.47 -6.47 2.21
N ASN A 47 13.46 -5.61 2.52
CA ASN A 47 13.21 -4.33 3.19
C ASN A 47 12.39 -3.37 2.31
N VAL A 48 12.67 -3.32 1.00
CA VAL A 48 11.90 -2.52 0.04
C VAL A 48 10.46 -3.03 -0.05
N ILE A 49 10.25 -4.34 -0.14
CA ILE A 49 8.90 -4.94 -0.22
C ILE A 49 8.11 -4.65 1.05
N LYS A 50 8.72 -4.83 2.24
CA LYS A 50 8.09 -4.47 3.52
C LYS A 50 7.69 -3.00 3.55
N PHE A 51 8.57 -2.10 3.11
CA PHE A 51 8.24 -0.68 3.03
C PHE A 51 7.05 -0.44 2.09
N LEU A 52 7.05 -1.03 0.89
CA LEU A 52 5.98 -0.85 -0.08
C LEU A 52 4.62 -1.35 0.44
N ILE A 53 4.61 -2.50 1.12
CA ILE A 53 3.38 -3.07 1.67
C ILE A 53 2.88 -2.25 2.86
N PHE A 54 3.72 -2.04 3.87
CA PHE A 54 3.30 -1.42 5.13
C PHE A 54 3.12 0.10 5.03
N ALA A 55 3.97 0.79 4.28
CA ALA A 55 3.92 2.25 4.18
C ALA A 55 2.98 2.74 3.07
N VAL A 56 2.75 1.96 2.00
CA VAL A 56 1.98 2.42 0.83
C VAL A 56 0.70 1.61 0.63
N ALA A 57 0.78 0.27 0.57
CA ALA A 57 -0.37 -0.56 0.24
C ALA A 57 -1.46 -0.55 1.33
N VAL A 58 -1.06 -0.68 2.60
CA VAL A 58 -1.98 -0.65 3.76
C VAL A 58 -2.81 0.64 3.82
N PRO A 59 -2.22 1.86 3.81
CA PRO A 59 -3.01 3.09 3.86
C PRO A 59 -3.88 3.30 2.62
N LEU A 60 -3.42 2.91 1.43
CA LEU A 60 -4.26 2.96 0.21
C LEU A 60 -5.47 2.04 0.31
N ALA A 61 -5.30 0.82 0.81
CA ALA A 61 -6.41 -0.10 1.02
C ALA A 61 -7.41 0.44 2.06
N ALA A 62 -6.93 0.97 3.18
CA ALA A 62 -7.78 1.60 4.19
C ALA A 62 -8.62 2.75 3.60
N LEU A 63 -8.02 3.57 2.73
CA LEU A 63 -8.71 4.69 2.08
C LEU A 63 -9.82 4.20 1.12
N ARG A 64 -9.56 3.11 0.39
CA ARG A 64 -10.56 2.47 -0.49
C ARG A 64 -11.69 1.81 0.29
N PHE A 65 -11.38 1.15 1.40
CA PHE A 65 -12.39 0.59 2.30
C PHE A 65 -13.26 1.68 2.91
N MET A 66 -12.67 2.79 3.36
CA MET A 66 -13.41 3.93 3.90
C MET A 66 -14.36 4.53 2.85
N TYR A 67 -13.90 4.67 1.59
CA TYR A 67 -14.75 5.14 0.50
C TYR A 67 -15.90 4.17 0.18
N ALA A 68 -15.64 2.86 0.15
CA ALA A 68 -16.68 1.86 -0.07
C ALA A 68 -17.71 1.83 1.07
N GLY A 69 -17.25 1.95 2.32
CA GLY A 69 -18.11 2.06 3.50
C GLY A 69 -18.98 3.30 3.46
N ALA A 70 -18.40 4.47 3.16
CA ALA A 70 -19.15 5.71 3.01
C ALA A 70 -20.20 5.63 1.88
N LEU A 71 -19.89 4.96 0.76
CA LEU A 71 -20.82 4.79 -0.35
C LEU A 71 -22.07 3.99 0.05
N LEU A 72 -21.90 2.95 0.88
CA LEU A 72 -22.99 2.12 1.38
C LEU A 72 -23.91 2.86 2.35
N ILE A 73 -23.33 3.65 3.27
CA ILE A 73 -24.09 4.39 4.29
C ILE A 73 -24.88 5.56 3.66
N LEU A 74 -24.29 6.26 2.69
CA LEU A 74 -24.89 7.43 2.06
C LEU A 74 -25.98 7.08 1.03
N ASN A 75 -25.99 5.85 0.49
CA ASN A 75 -26.94 5.43 -0.55
C ASN A 75 -27.55 4.06 -0.26
N PRO A 76 -28.27 3.88 0.87
CA PRO A 76 -28.73 2.56 1.31
C PRO A 76 -29.78 1.92 0.39
N LYS A 77 -30.53 2.74 -0.37
CA LYS A 77 -31.62 2.28 -1.26
C LYS A 77 -31.21 2.12 -2.73
N LYS A 78 -29.95 2.40 -3.09
CA LYS A 78 -29.48 2.28 -4.47
C LYS A 78 -28.71 0.97 -4.64
N GLU A 79 -29.25 0.06 -5.45
CA GLU A 79 -28.57 -1.19 -5.81
C GLU A 79 -27.22 -0.93 -6.48
N GLU A 80 -27.10 0.15 -7.27
CA GLU A 80 -25.85 0.58 -7.88
C GLU A 80 -24.74 0.86 -6.86
N ALA A 81 -25.08 1.45 -5.71
CA ALA A 81 -24.12 1.74 -4.65
C ALA A 81 -23.62 0.45 -3.97
N LYS A 82 -24.50 -0.55 -3.80
CA LYS A 82 -24.14 -1.89 -3.31
C LYS A 82 -23.22 -2.63 -4.26
N THR A 83 -23.55 -2.66 -5.55
CA THR A 83 -22.70 -3.29 -6.59
C THR A 83 -21.33 -2.64 -6.63
N LYS A 84 -21.28 -1.31 -6.62
CA LYS A 84 -20.02 -0.56 -6.69
C LYS A 84 -19.16 -0.75 -5.44
N ALA A 85 -19.76 -0.76 -4.25
CA ALA A 85 -19.04 -1.04 -3.02
C ALA A 85 -18.46 -2.46 -3.02
N THR A 86 -19.28 -3.46 -3.37
CA THR A 86 -18.85 -4.88 -3.42
C THR A 86 -17.70 -5.09 -4.42
N GLY A 87 -17.75 -4.43 -5.58
CA GLY A 87 -16.64 -4.45 -6.54
C GLY A 87 -15.33 -3.88 -5.98
N ILE A 88 -15.41 -2.81 -5.18
CA ILE A 88 -14.23 -2.24 -4.49
C ILE A 88 -13.72 -3.21 -3.41
N PHE A 89 -14.61 -3.80 -2.60
CA PHE A 89 -14.22 -4.80 -1.60
C PHE A 89 -13.50 -5.99 -2.23
N TRP A 90 -14.02 -6.52 -3.34
CA TRP A 90 -13.41 -7.64 -4.05
C TRP A 90 -12.06 -7.27 -4.66
N GLY A 91 -11.98 -6.10 -5.31
CA GLY A 91 -10.73 -5.63 -5.91
C GLY A 91 -9.63 -5.41 -4.87
N VAL A 92 -9.96 -4.85 -3.71
CA VAL A 92 -8.99 -4.69 -2.61
C VAL A 92 -8.63 -6.05 -2.01
N GLY A 93 -9.60 -6.94 -1.81
CA GLY A 93 -9.37 -8.29 -1.29
C GLY A 93 -8.41 -9.11 -2.15
N VAL A 94 -8.63 -9.14 -3.47
CA VAL A 94 -7.73 -9.84 -4.41
C VAL A 94 -6.36 -9.17 -4.47
N GLY A 95 -6.29 -7.84 -4.50
CA GLY A 95 -5.02 -7.11 -4.48
C GLY A 95 -4.19 -7.41 -3.21
N PHE A 96 -4.84 -7.46 -2.05
CA PHE A 96 -4.18 -7.81 -0.79
C PHE A 96 -3.74 -9.28 -0.77
N ALA A 97 -4.58 -10.20 -1.27
CA ALA A 97 -4.24 -11.61 -1.37
C ALA A 97 -3.01 -11.86 -2.26
N VAL A 98 -2.90 -11.15 -3.40
CA VAL A 98 -1.73 -11.23 -4.29
C VAL A 98 -0.49 -10.63 -3.63
N MET A 99 -0.61 -9.48 -2.95
CA MET A 99 0.50 -8.85 -2.22
C MET A 99 1.06 -9.78 -1.13
N LEU A 100 0.17 -10.38 -0.32
CA LEU A 100 0.56 -11.33 0.72
C LEU A 100 1.09 -12.63 0.11
N GLY A 101 0.49 -13.11 -0.97
CA GLY A 101 0.96 -14.30 -1.71
C GLY A 101 2.38 -14.10 -2.23
N ALA A 102 2.67 -12.96 -2.86
CA ALA A 102 4.01 -12.62 -3.31
C ALA A 102 4.99 -12.55 -2.12
N TYR A 103 4.62 -11.89 -1.02
CA TYR A 103 5.45 -11.81 0.18
C TYR A 103 5.79 -13.20 0.76
N VAL A 104 4.83 -14.12 0.81
CA VAL A 104 5.04 -15.50 1.29
C VAL A 104 5.87 -16.34 0.33
N VAL A 105 5.92 -16.02 -0.97
CA VAL A 105 6.80 -16.72 -1.93
C VAL A 105 8.25 -16.25 -1.83
N ILE A 106 8.47 -15.00 -1.41
CA ILE A 106 9.81 -14.39 -1.33
C ILE A 106 10.47 -14.63 0.04
N LEU A 107 9.70 -14.72 1.12
CA LEU A 107 10.19 -15.02 2.47
C LEU A 107 10.86 -16.41 2.66
N PRO A 108 10.52 -17.50 1.94
CA PRO A 108 11.10 -18.83 2.13
C PRO A 108 12.46 -19.06 1.44
N PHE A 109 13.14 -18.01 0.96
CA PHE A 109 14.47 -18.10 0.35
C PHE A 109 15.46 -17.17 1.04
#